data_AF-A0A8J4Y1J3-F1
#
_entry.id   AF-A0A8J4Y1J3-F1
#
_cell.length_a   1.000
_cell.length_b   1.000
_cell.length_c   1.000
_cell.angle_alpha   90.00
_cell.angle_beta   90.00
_cell.angle_gamma   90.00
#
_symmetry.space_group_name_H-M   'P 1'
#
loop_
_entity.id
_entity.type
_entity.pdbx_description
1 polymer ?
#
loop_
_entity_poly.entity_id
_entity_poly.type
_entity_poly.pdbx_seq_one_letter_code
_entity_poly.pdbx_strand_id
1 'polypeptide(L)'
;MTNELNCKQEVKAPCIVFCGHPSLRFGDAVHFVDMWGNNPQNAILFTEPEFDIVEALAPFQPLAMRQVYCPIDTTLDFTQARKLITELKPSKLVVPEVYMRPPVNAPHRTDLTLDLEEAPLTYGECQLLNLGIHRRLETMNITPDLALSLNPITIRPGLITTTITAALHVRDNKFTLQPLEDGEEEPPAPVPSCYPYGNLNVDELVQRLAQAGLTDARVDDSKEGIVITLANDDVVIQINEFATHIVSANSALREKLRDILLDCLGSF
;
A
#
# COMPACT_ATOMS: atom_id res chain seq x y z
N MET A 1 -51.58 -0.49 5.83
CA MET A 1 -52.14 -1.53 4.96
C MET A 1 -51.18 -2.71 5.02
N THR A 2 -51.59 -3.70 5.80
CA THR A 2 -50.94 -4.99 5.99
C THR A 2 -50.98 -5.77 4.66
N ASN A 3 -49.82 -6.03 4.08
CA ASN A 3 -49.71 -7.04 3.03
C ASN A 3 -49.74 -8.41 3.72
N GLU A 4 -50.95 -8.90 4.03
CA GLU A 4 -51.17 -10.31 4.28
C GLU A 4 -50.81 -11.05 2.99
N LEU A 5 -49.69 -11.79 3.00
CA LEU A 5 -49.45 -12.81 1.99
C LEU A 5 -50.58 -13.84 2.10
N ASN A 6 -51.50 -13.76 1.16
CA ASN A 6 -52.59 -14.70 0.96
C ASN A 6 -52.01 -16.06 0.51
N CYS A 7 -51.42 -16.82 1.44
CA CYS A 7 -51.01 -18.21 1.22
C CYS A 7 -52.22 -19.14 1.39
N LYS A 8 -53.26 -18.92 0.57
CA LYS A 8 -54.39 -19.86 0.39
C LYS A 8 -54.15 -20.85 -0.75
N GLN A 9 -52.90 -21.14 -1.07
CA GLN A 9 -52.55 -22.35 -1.82
C GLN A 9 -52.25 -23.43 -0.79
N GLU A 10 -53.11 -24.45 -0.72
CA GLU A 10 -52.90 -25.61 0.15
C GLU A 10 -51.53 -26.23 -0.17
N VAL A 11 -50.59 -26.05 0.74
CA VAL A 11 -49.31 -26.75 0.70
C VAL A 11 -49.61 -28.24 0.86
N LYS A 12 -49.48 -29.00 -0.23
CA LYS A 12 -49.78 -30.45 -0.23
C LYS A 12 -48.73 -31.19 0.60
N ALA A 13 -49.17 -31.79 1.70
CA ALA A 13 -48.32 -32.65 2.53
C ALA A 13 -48.25 -34.09 1.95
N PRO A 14 -47.09 -34.78 2.05
CA PRO A 14 -45.84 -34.33 2.64
C PRO A 14 -45.03 -33.42 1.70
N CYS A 15 -44.42 -32.36 2.24
CA CYS A 15 -43.58 -31.41 1.51
C CYS A 15 -42.33 -31.02 2.30
N ILE A 16 -41.35 -30.44 1.63
CA ILE A 16 -40.19 -29.80 2.25
C ILE A 16 -40.25 -28.32 1.90
N VAL A 17 -40.09 -27.46 2.91
CA VAL A 17 -40.07 -26.00 2.74
C VAL A 17 -38.73 -25.47 3.20
N PHE A 18 -38.06 -24.75 2.31
CA PHE A 18 -36.88 -23.98 2.64
C PHE A 18 -37.34 -22.58 3.00
N CYS A 19 -36.98 -22.13 4.21
CA CYS A 19 -37.29 -20.80 4.69
C CYS A 19 -36.00 -20.15 5.20
N GLY A 20 -35.89 -18.85 4.95
CA GLY A 20 -34.76 -18.07 5.43
C GLY A 20 -34.92 -17.67 6.90
N HIS A 21 -33.82 -17.19 7.45
CA HIS A 21 -33.67 -16.61 8.78
C HIS A 21 -33.50 -17.60 9.95
N PRO A 22 -32.27 -18.08 10.22
CA PRO A 22 -31.99 -19.10 11.25
C PRO A 22 -32.33 -18.66 12.68
N SER A 23 -32.44 -17.36 12.95
CA SER A 23 -32.80 -16.87 14.29
C SER A 23 -34.27 -17.08 14.66
N LEU A 24 -35.14 -17.38 13.68
CA LEU A 24 -36.60 -17.44 13.89
C LEU A 24 -37.19 -16.21 14.59
N ARG A 25 -36.65 -15.01 14.33
CA ARG A 25 -37.19 -13.74 14.85
C ARG A 25 -38.03 -12.98 13.82
N PHE A 26 -37.85 -13.28 12.53
CA PHE A 26 -38.61 -12.68 11.44
C PHE A 26 -38.58 -13.57 10.20
N GLY A 27 -39.38 -13.20 9.20
CA GLY A 27 -39.58 -13.99 8.00
C GLY A 27 -40.63 -15.10 8.15
N ASP A 28 -40.87 -15.82 7.06
CA ASP A 28 -41.96 -16.79 6.97
C ASP A 28 -41.74 -18.03 7.85
N ALA A 29 -40.49 -18.32 8.22
CA ALA A 29 -40.14 -19.42 9.11
C ALA A 29 -40.90 -19.35 10.44
N VAL A 30 -41.11 -18.14 10.98
CA VAL A 30 -41.86 -17.92 12.22
C VAL A 30 -43.31 -18.38 12.08
N HIS A 31 -43.96 -18.06 10.95
CA HIS A 31 -45.34 -18.47 10.68
C HIS A 31 -45.44 -19.99 10.44
N PHE A 32 -44.46 -20.60 9.78
CA PHE A 32 -44.44 -22.05 9.60
C PHE A 32 -44.29 -22.80 10.92
N VAL A 33 -43.45 -22.31 11.85
CA VAL A 33 -43.33 -22.91 13.19
C VAL A 33 -44.65 -22.79 13.95
N ASP A 34 -45.36 -21.67 13.86
CA ASP A 34 -46.68 -21.50 14.49
C ASP A 34 -47.72 -22.47 13.89
N MET A 35 -47.77 -22.62 12.57
CA MET A 35 -48.72 -23.51 11.90
C MET A 35 -48.42 -25.00 12.08
N TRP A 36 -47.14 -25.39 12.10
CA TRP A 36 -46.70 -26.79 11.99
C TRP A 36 -46.05 -27.34 13.26
N GLY A 37 -45.76 -26.49 14.25
CA GLY A 37 -44.99 -26.81 15.43
C GLY A 37 -45.64 -27.80 16.40
N ASN A 38 -46.98 -27.87 16.42
CA ASN A 38 -47.71 -28.76 17.31
C ASN A 38 -47.96 -30.17 16.72
N ASN A 39 -47.41 -30.48 15.54
CA ASN A 39 -47.52 -31.81 14.94
C ASN A 39 -46.19 -32.58 15.08
N PRO A 40 -46.14 -33.69 15.84
CA PRO A 40 -44.91 -34.46 16.04
C PRO A 40 -44.44 -35.21 14.78
N GLN A 41 -45.25 -35.29 13.72
CA GLN A 41 -44.84 -35.82 12.43
C GLN A 41 -43.98 -34.82 11.63
N ASN A 42 -44.01 -33.54 11.99
CA ASN A 42 -43.21 -32.51 11.34
C ASN A 42 -41.81 -32.43 11.97
N ALA A 43 -40.86 -31.89 11.22
CA ALA A 43 -39.52 -31.63 11.69
C ALA A 43 -39.01 -30.27 11.19
N ILE A 44 -38.24 -29.58 12.03
CA ILE A 44 -37.50 -28.38 11.69
C ILE A 44 -36.02 -28.70 11.69
N LEU A 45 -35.34 -28.34 10.61
CA LEU A 45 -33.92 -28.60 10.41
C LEU A 45 -33.17 -27.26 10.41
N PHE A 46 -32.19 -27.13 11.30
CA PHE A 46 -31.28 -26.00 11.34
C PHE A 46 -29.96 -26.37 10.68
N THR A 47 -29.56 -25.57 9.70
CA THR A 47 -28.34 -25.77 8.91
C THR A 47 -27.25 -24.75 9.20
N GLU A 48 -27.53 -23.70 9.96
CA GLU A 48 -26.57 -22.63 10.22
C GLU A 48 -25.79 -22.90 11.53
N PRO A 49 -24.44 -23.00 11.48
CA PRO A 49 -23.63 -23.32 12.66
C PRO A 49 -23.55 -22.20 13.69
N GLU A 50 -23.78 -20.95 13.28
CA GLU A 50 -23.58 -19.75 14.10
C GLU A 50 -24.75 -19.41 15.03
N PHE A 51 -25.88 -20.12 14.92
CA PHE A 51 -27.09 -19.81 15.69
C PHE A 51 -27.36 -20.84 16.78
N ASP A 52 -27.59 -20.36 18.00
CA ASP A 52 -28.09 -21.20 19.08
C ASP A 52 -29.56 -21.57 18.81
N ILE A 53 -29.78 -22.82 18.43
CA ILE A 53 -31.11 -23.35 18.11
C ILE A 53 -32.04 -23.37 19.33
N VAL A 54 -31.50 -23.48 20.54
CA VAL A 54 -32.28 -23.50 21.79
C VAL A 54 -32.83 -22.10 22.03
N GLU A 55 -31.98 -21.07 21.89
CA GLU A 55 -32.41 -19.69 22.00
C GLU A 55 -33.39 -19.32 20.86
N ALA A 56 -33.12 -19.75 19.63
CA ALA A 56 -34.00 -19.50 18.48
C ALA A 56 -35.41 -20.07 18.72
N LEU A 57 -35.50 -21.30 19.25
CA LEU A 57 -36.77 -22.00 19.49
C LEU A 57 -37.45 -21.66 20.82
N ALA A 58 -36.77 -20.99 21.76
CA ALA A 58 -37.31 -20.68 23.08
C ALA A 58 -38.71 -20.03 23.06
N PRO A 59 -39.03 -19.08 22.15
CA PRO A 59 -40.37 -18.47 22.09
C PRO A 59 -41.50 -19.41 21.65
N PHE A 60 -41.17 -20.54 21.01
CA PHE A 60 -42.14 -21.48 20.43
C PHE A 60 -42.41 -22.69 21.33
N GLN A 61 -41.84 -22.71 22.54
CA GLN A 61 -42.06 -23.80 23.48
C GLN A 61 -43.44 -23.69 24.15
N PRO A 62 -44.16 -24.81 24.38
CA PRO A 62 -43.76 -26.19 24.06
C PRO A 62 -43.93 -26.52 22.58
N LEU A 63 -42.91 -27.18 22.00
CA LEU A 63 -42.89 -27.52 20.58
C LEU A 63 -42.89 -29.05 20.38
N ALA A 64 -43.90 -29.58 19.69
CA ALA A 64 -44.07 -31.02 19.47
C ALA A 64 -43.29 -31.54 18.25
N MET A 65 -43.09 -30.70 17.23
CA MET A 65 -42.32 -31.08 16.04
C MET A 65 -40.87 -31.42 16.40
N ARG A 66 -40.28 -32.35 15.66
CA ARG A 66 -38.90 -32.78 15.90
C ARG A 66 -37.91 -31.67 15.53
N GLN A 67 -37.03 -31.33 16.46
CA GLN A 67 -35.97 -30.34 16.26
C GLN A 67 -34.69 -31.07 15.86
N VAL A 68 -34.08 -30.68 14.73
CA VAL A 68 -32.88 -31.32 14.20
C VAL A 68 -31.83 -30.25 13.91
N TYR A 69 -30.63 -30.43 14.46
CA TYR A 69 -29.46 -29.59 14.17
C TYR A 69 -28.50 -30.35 13.26
N CYS A 70 -28.30 -29.85 12.05
CA CYS A 70 -27.43 -30.42 11.04
C CYS A 70 -26.66 -29.30 10.35
N PRO A 71 -25.67 -28.70 11.03
CA PRO A 71 -24.95 -27.54 10.52
C PRO A 71 -24.19 -27.88 9.23
N ILE A 72 -24.33 -27.03 8.23
CA ILE A 72 -23.58 -27.06 6.97
C ILE A 72 -22.59 -25.92 7.03
N ASP A 73 -21.38 -26.22 7.46
CA ASP A 73 -20.28 -25.26 7.51
C ASP A 73 -19.44 -25.37 6.23
N THR A 74 -19.45 -24.32 5.42
CA THR A 74 -18.63 -24.21 4.20
C THR A 74 -17.38 -23.36 4.40
N THR A 75 -17.09 -22.94 5.64
CA THR A 75 -15.89 -22.17 5.95
C THR A 75 -14.63 -23.03 5.83
N LEU A 76 -13.49 -22.35 5.73
CA LEU A 76 -12.19 -23.02 5.67
C LEU A 76 -11.84 -23.61 7.04
N ASP A 77 -11.50 -24.90 7.05
CA ASP A 77 -10.88 -25.50 8.24
C ASP A 77 -9.39 -25.11 8.37
N PHE A 78 -8.80 -25.38 9.54
CA PHE A 78 -7.40 -25.05 9.83
C PHE A 78 -6.39 -25.80 8.95
N THR A 79 -6.74 -26.99 8.45
CA THR A 79 -5.88 -27.78 7.57
C THR A 79 -5.85 -27.18 6.17
N GLN A 80 -7.03 -26.82 5.65
CA GLN A 80 -7.21 -26.15 4.37
C GLN A 80 -6.56 -24.76 4.38
N ALA A 81 -6.77 -23.98 5.45
CA ALA A 81 -6.16 -22.67 5.61
C ALA A 81 -4.63 -22.76 5.62
N ARG A 82 -4.05 -23.73 6.35
CA ARG A 82 -2.60 -23.95 6.37
C ARG A 82 -2.05 -24.28 5.00
N LYS A 83 -2.69 -25.22 4.29
CA LYS A 83 -2.32 -25.58 2.91
C LYS A 83 -2.33 -24.35 2.00
N LEU A 84 -3.39 -23.55 2.07
CA LEU A 84 -3.54 -22.33 1.27
C LEU A 84 -2.43 -21.32 1.57
N ILE A 85 -2.11 -21.09 2.85
CA ILE A 85 -1.04 -20.19 3.26
C ILE A 85 0.32 -20.67 2.73
N THR A 86 0.61 -21.97 2.84
CA THR A 86 1.85 -22.57 2.34
C THR A 86 1.98 -22.47 0.82
N GLU A 87 0.87 -22.62 0.08
CA GLU A 87 0.85 -22.50 -1.38
C GLU A 87 0.99 -21.05 -1.84
N LEU A 88 0.29 -20.11 -1.20
CA LEU A 88 0.31 -18.69 -1.58
C LEU A 88 1.59 -17.96 -1.18
N LYS A 89 2.26 -18.40 -0.11
CA LYS A 89 3.47 -17.75 0.45
C LYS A 89 3.32 -16.22 0.54
N PRO A 90 2.32 -15.71 1.28
CA PRO A 90 2.07 -14.28 1.36
C PRO A 90 3.27 -13.54 1.96
N SER A 91 3.57 -12.35 1.45
CA SER A 91 4.67 -11.52 1.97
C SER A 91 4.40 -10.99 3.38
N LYS A 92 3.12 -10.79 3.72
CA LYS A 92 2.66 -10.45 5.08
C LYS A 92 1.36 -11.20 5.34
N LEU A 93 1.35 -12.02 6.39
CA LEU A 93 0.17 -12.74 6.85
C LEU A 93 -0.37 -12.08 8.12
N VAL A 94 -1.68 -11.85 8.14
CA VAL A 94 -2.40 -11.30 9.29
C VAL A 94 -3.52 -12.26 9.66
N VAL A 95 -3.59 -12.68 10.92
CA VAL A 95 -4.60 -13.64 11.40
C VAL A 95 -5.21 -13.19 12.73
N PRO A 96 -6.46 -13.57 13.05
CA PRO A 96 -7.01 -13.39 14.40
C PRO A 96 -6.12 -14.06 15.46
N GLU A 97 -5.86 -13.37 16.59
CA GLU A 97 -5.04 -13.94 17.68
C GLU A 97 -5.63 -15.27 18.20
N VAL A 98 -6.95 -15.40 18.18
CA VAL A 98 -7.69 -16.60 18.62
C VAL A 98 -7.31 -17.87 17.83
N TYR A 99 -6.77 -17.74 16.63
CA TYR A 99 -6.34 -18.89 15.81
C TYR A 99 -4.91 -19.33 16.11
N MET A 100 -4.17 -18.58 16.93
CA MET A 100 -2.79 -18.91 17.30
C MET A 100 -2.71 -19.76 18.57
N ARG A 101 -3.85 -20.01 19.24
CA ARG A 101 -3.91 -20.76 20.50
C ARG A 101 -5.11 -21.72 20.51
N PRO A 102 -5.01 -22.89 21.16
CA PRO A 102 -6.14 -23.79 21.28
C PRO A 102 -7.31 -23.11 22.00
N PRO A 103 -8.57 -23.46 21.68
CA PRO A 103 -9.74 -22.91 22.35
C PRO A 103 -9.68 -23.13 23.87
N VAL A 104 -10.07 -22.10 24.64
CA VAL A 104 -10.04 -22.15 26.12
C VAL A 104 -10.84 -23.34 26.68
N ASN A 105 -11.97 -23.66 26.05
CA ASN A 105 -12.85 -24.76 26.46
C ASN A 105 -12.37 -26.13 25.99
N ALA A 106 -11.39 -26.19 25.08
CA ALA A 106 -10.82 -27.43 24.57
C ALA A 106 -9.29 -27.31 24.35
N PRO A 107 -8.49 -27.18 25.41
CA PRO A 107 -7.04 -26.92 25.28
C PRO A 107 -6.26 -28.03 24.56
N HIS A 108 -6.81 -29.24 24.53
CA HIS A 108 -6.23 -30.40 23.84
C HIS A 108 -6.41 -30.35 22.32
N ARG A 109 -7.28 -29.47 21.80
CA ARG A 109 -7.57 -29.32 20.36
C ARG A 109 -6.53 -28.43 19.69
N THR A 110 -5.28 -28.90 19.68
CA THR A 110 -4.18 -28.22 18.98
C THR A 110 -4.31 -28.27 17.46
N ASP A 111 -5.23 -29.09 16.93
CA ASP A 111 -5.63 -29.11 15.52
C ASP A 111 -6.39 -27.83 15.10
N LEU A 112 -6.98 -27.10 16.06
CA LEU A 112 -7.70 -25.85 15.84
C LEU A 112 -6.79 -24.62 15.99
N THR A 113 -5.53 -24.75 15.56
CA THR A 113 -4.59 -23.64 15.52
C THR A 113 -3.86 -23.54 14.19
N LEU A 114 -3.49 -22.32 13.83
CA LEU A 114 -2.59 -22.02 12.73
C LEU A 114 -1.16 -22.15 13.23
N ASP A 115 -0.63 -23.36 13.15
CA ASP A 115 0.80 -23.60 13.38
C ASP A 115 1.56 -23.38 12.06
N LEU A 116 2.21 -22.23 12.00
CA LEU A 116 2.81 -21.64 10.80
C LEU A 116 4.33 -21.57 10.99
N GLU A 117 5.09 -21.81 9.92
CA GLU A 117 6.55 -21.75 9.96
C GLU A 117 7.06 -20.35 10.33
N GLU A 118 6.42 -19.30 9.79
CA GLU A 118 6.69 -17.91 10.11
C GLU A 118 5.58 -17.33 10.99
N ALA A 119 5.97 -16.60 12.04
CA ALA A 119 5.01 -15.96 12.93
C ALA A 119 4.23 -14.87 12.19
N PRO A 120 2.89 -14.97 12.09
CA PRO A 120 2.08 -13.96 11.43
C PRO A 120 1.93 -12.72 12.33
N LEU A 121 1.48 -11.62 11.73
CA LEU A 121 0.88 -10.54 12.51
C LEU A 121 -0.48 -10.99 13.03
N THR A 122 -0.79 -10.66 14.29
CA THR A 122 -2.09 -10.97 14.87
C THR A 122 -2.90 -9.71 15.13
N TYR A 123 -4.22 -9.86 15.16
CA TYR A 123 -5.12 -8.80 15.60
C TYR A 123 -6.19 -9.33 16.56
N GLY A 124 -6.60 -8.46 17.48
CA GLY A 124 -7.75 -8.61 18.35
C GLY A 124 -8.78 -7.50 18.15
N GLU A 125 -9.78 -7.46 19.02
CA GLU A 125 -10.84 -6.46 18.98
C GLU A 125 -10.29 -5.04 19.12
N CYS A 126 -10.75 -4.14 18.25
CA CYS A 126 -10.38 -2.72 18.24
C CYS A 126 -8.86 -2.43 18.20
N GLN A 127 -8.04 -3.38 17.74
CA GLN A 127 -6.60 -3.20 17.65
C GLN A 127 -6.21 -2.51 16.34
N LEU A 128 -5.42 -1.44 16.42
CA LEU A 128 -4.82 -0.80 15.26
C LEU A 128 -3.53 -1.53 14.90
N LEU A 129 -3.51 -2.17 13.73
CA LEU A 129 -2.37 -2.92 13.24
C LEU A 129 -1.63 -2.11 12.16
N ASN A 130 -0.36 -1.80 12.41
CA ASN A 130 0.49 -1.21 11.38
C ASN A 130 1.10 -2.32 10.51
N LEU A 131 0.64 -2.42 9.28
CA LEU A 131 1.14 -3.42 8.32
C LEU A 131 2.52 -3.08 7.76
N GLY A 132 3.08 -1.90 8.03
CA GLY A 132 4.39 -1.48 7.53
C GLY A 132 4.48 -1.54 6.01
N ILE A 133 3.40 -1.20 5.31
CA ILE A 133 3.38 -1.13 3.84
C ILE A 133 4.00 0.22 3.47
N HIS A 134 5.28 0.20 3.14
CA HIS A 134 6.01 1.40 2.72
C HIS A 134 6.19 1.37 1.21
N ARG A 135 5.52 2.28 0.51
CA ARG A 135 5.82 2.57 -0.90
C ARG A 135 6.84 3.70 -0.95
N ARG A 136 8.04 3.40 -1.44
CA ARG A 136 9.12 4.39 -1.65
C ARG A 136 9.07 5.01 -3.03
N LEU A 137 8.60 4.25 -4.00
CA LEU A 137 8.50 4.64 -5.40
C LEU A 137 7.07 4.35 -5.84
N GLU A 138 6.56 5.22 -6.71
CA GLU A 138 5.28 5.04 -7.38
C GLU A 138 5.50 5.00 -8.88
N THR A 139 4.73 4.17 -9.56
CA THR A 139 4.77 4.09 -11.02
C THR A 139 3.80 5.12 -11.57
N MET A 140 4.29 5.98 -12.45
CA MET A 140 3.49 6.99 -13.14
C MET A 140 3.41 6.67 -14.62
N ASN A 141 2.28 7.01 -15.25
CA ASN A 141 2.11 6.92 -16.70
C ASN A 141 2.35 8.29 -17.32
N ILE A 142 3.10 8.34 -18.42
CA ILE A 142 3.25 9.55 -19.23
C ILE A 142 2.23 9.46 -20.35
N THR A 143 1.44 10.51 -20.56
CA THR A 143 0.53 10.57 -21.72
C THR A 143 1.32 10.58 -23.04
N PRO A 144 0.77 10.02 -24.13
CA PRO A 144 1.45 10.00 -25.43
C PRO A 144 1.89 11.39 -25.90
N ASP A 145 1.04 12.40 -25.69
CA ASP A 145 1.30 13.78 -26.10
C ASP A 145 2.50 14.37 -25.37
N LEU A 146 2.58 14.17 -24.05
CA LEU A 146 3.74 14.58 -23.25
C LEU A 146 4.99 13.78 -23.63
N ALA A 147 4.87 12.47 -23.86
CA ALA A 147 6.01 11.64 -24.23
C ALA A 147 6.65 12.08 -25.55
N LEU A 148 5.85 12.56 -26.51
CA LEU A 148 6.32 13.08 -27.80
C LEU A 148 7.01 14.44 -27.70
N SER A 149 6.70 15.25 -26.68
CA SER A 149 7.32 16.56 -26.47
C SER A 149 8.67 16.48 -25.73
N LEU A 150 9.01 15.33 -25.14
CA LEU A 150 10.28 15.15 -24.44
C LEU A 150 11.45 15.09 -25.43
N ASN A 151 12.59 15.64 -25.03
CA ASN A 151 13.83 15.60 -25.79
C ASN A 151 14.89 14.82 -24.99
N PRO A 152 14.96 13.49 -25.12
CA PRO A 152 15.88 12.68 -24.33
C PRO A 152 17.31 12.74 -24.86
N ILE A 153 18.26 12.86 -23.94
CA ILE A 153 19.70 12.91 -24.22
C ILE A 153 20.35 11.61 -23.70
N THR A 154 21.18 10.99 -24.53
CA THR A 154 21.94 9.80 -24.14
C THR A 154 23.20 10.23 -23.40
N ILE A 155 23.30 9.92 -22.11
CA ILE A 155 24.50 10.22 -21.32
C ILE A 155 25.59 9.18 -21.62
N ARG A 156 25.20 7.91 -21.71
CA ARG A 156 26.09 6.77 -21.96
C ARG A 156 25.26 5.60 -22.53
N PRO A 157 25.89 4.60 -23.19
CA PRO A 157 25.15 3.50 -23.81
C PRO A 157 24.18 2.84 -22.81
N GLY A 158 22.89 2.85 -23.12
CA GLY A 158 21.83 2.29 -22.27
C GLY A 158 21.27 3.21 -21.18
N LEU A 159 21.77 4.45 -21.04
CA LEU A 159 21.24 5.45 -20.11
C LEU A 159 20.84 6.73 -20.85
N ILE A 160 19.54 6.98 -20.90
CA ILE A 160 18.92 8.15 -21.51
C ILE A 160 18.24 8.95 -20.39
N THR A 161 18.37 10.27 -20.44
CA THR A 161 17.73 11.18 -19.49
C THR A 161 16.95 12.26 -20.23
N THR A 162 15.94 12.84 -19.60
CA THR A 162 15.24 14.03 -20.10
C THR A 162 14.63 14.77 -18.93
N THR A 163 14.50 16.09 -19.02
CA THR A 163 13.75 16.89 -18.07
C THR A 163 12.26 16.82 -18.42
N ILE A 164 11.42 16.65 -17.40
CA ILE A 164 9.97 16.57 -17.59
C ILE A 164 9.33 17.67 -16.75
N THR A 165 8.58 18.54 -17.41
CA THR A 165 7.73 19.55 -16.78
C THR A 165 6.30 19.28 -17.24
N ALA A 166 5.42 18.93 -16.31
CA ALA A 166 4.12 18.34 -16.59
C ALA A 166 3.15 18.50 -15.42
N ALA A 167 1.85 18.49 -15.71
CA ALA A 167 0.80 18.39 -14.71
C ALA A 167 0.67 16.95 -14.20
N LEU A 168 0.63 16.76 -12.87
CA LEU A 168 0.41 15.46 -12.25
C LEU A 168 -1.08 15.26 -11.94
N HIS A 169 -1.73 14.37 -12.68
CA HIS A 169 -3.13 13.99 -12.43
C HIS A 169 -3.19 12.71 -11.59
N VAL A 170 -3.85 12.79 -10.42
CA VAL A 170 -3.99 11.67 -9.48
C VAL A 170 -5.45 11.25 -9.40
N ARG A 171 -5.75 10.01 -9.83
CA ARG A 171 -7.10 9.44 -9.76
C ARG A 171 -7.03 7.95 -9.49
N ASP A 172 -7.79 7.47 -8.51
CA ASP A 172 -7.89 6.04 -8.17
C ASP A 172 -6.53 5.35 -7.95
N ASN A 173 -5.60 6.02 -7.25
CA ASN A 173 -4.21 5.61 -7.07
C ASN A 173 -3.42 5.38 -8.37
N LYS A 174 -3.88 5.97 -9.48
CA LYS A 174 -3.15 6.06 -10.73
C LYS A 174 -2.64 7.48 -10.91
N PHE A 175 -1.34 7.57 -11.18
CA PHE A 175 -0.60 8.81 -11.36
C PHE A 175 -0.32 8.95 -12.86
N THR A 176 -0.80 10.03 -13.48
CA THR A 176 -0.60 10.28 -14.91
C THR A 176 -0.03 11.68 -15.13
N LEU A 177 1.06 11.77 -15.88
CA LEU A 177 1.68 13.03 -16.28
C LEU A 177 1.10 13.50 -17.62
N GLN A 178 0.65 14.75 -17.64
CA GLN A 178 0.05 15.42 -18.78
C GLN A 178 0.81 16.70 -19.13
N PRO A 179 0.77 17.17 -20.40
CA PRO A 179 1.28 18.49 -20.74
C PRO A 179 0.59 19.56 -19.88
N LEU A 180 1.30 20.64 -19.57
CA LEU A 180 0.70 21.80 -18.92
C LEU A 180 -0.32 22.44 -19.87
N GLU A 181 -1.49 22.81 -19.36
CA GLU A 181 -2.49 23.53 -20.15
C GLU A 181 -2.10 25.00 -20.33
N ASP A 182 -2.50 25.62 -21.45
CA ASP A 182 -2.26 27.04 -21.72
C ASP A 182 -2.94 27.90 -20.63
N GLY A 183 -2.12 28.48 -19.74
CA GLY A 183 -2.58 29.32 -18.63
C GLY A 183 -2.31 28.77 -17.23
N GLU A 184 -1.79 27.55 -17.11
CA GLU A 184 -1.18 27.08 -15.86
C GLU A 184 0.20 27.74 -15.73
N GLU A 185 0.36 28.61 -14.73
CA GLU A 185 1.63 29.30 -14.47
C GLU A 185 2.75 28.27 -14.24
N GLU A 186 3.85 28.41 -14.99
CA GLU A 186 5.10 27.74 -14.63
C GLU A 186 5.39 28.00 -13.14
N PRO A 187 5.86 26.99 -12.40
CA PRO A 187 6.11 27.15 -10.97
C PRO A 187 6.97 28.40 -10.71
N PRO A 188 6.70 29.17 -9.63
CA PRO A 188 7.16 30.56 -9.45
C PRO A 188 8.67 30.75 -9.21
N ALA A 189 9.49 29.73 -9.41
CA ALA A 189 10.94 29.84 -9.39
C ALA A 189 11.47 29.61 -10.80
N PRO A 190 12.40 30.44 -11.30
CA PRO A 190 13.16 30.08 -12.49
C PRO A 190 13.93 28.81 -12.14
N VAL A 191 13.40 27.67 -12.54
CA VAL A 191 14.17 26.43 -12.61
C VAL A 191 15.42 26.75 -13.42
N PRO A 192 16.63 26.42 -12.93
CA PRO A 192 17.85 26.64 -13.68
C PRO A 192 17.65 26.17 -15.12
N SER A 193 17.90 27.06 -16.09
CA SER A 193 17.78 26.72 -17.52
C SER A 193 18.77 25.64 -17.94
N CYS A 194 19.72 25.32 -17.05
CA CYS A 194 20.71 24.31 -17.25
C CYS A 194 21.11 23.68 -15.90
N TYR A 195 21.11 22.36 -15.82
CA TYR A 195 21.59 21.64 -14.63
C TYR A 195 22.99 21.07 -14.89
N PRO A 196 23.98 21.42 -14.05
CA PRO A 196 25.30 20.81 -14.14
C PRO A 196 25.23 19.34 -13.72
N TYR A 197 25.97 18.48 -14.41
CA TYR A 197 26.08 17.06 -14.09
C TYR A 197 27.51 16.53 -14.29
N GLY A 198 27.79 15.42 -13.62
CA GLY A 198 29.07 14.72 -13.70
C GLY A 198 29.92 14.91 -12.44
N ASN A 199 31.01 14.14 -12.39
CA ASN A 199 31.99 14.26 -11.32
C ASN A 199 32.99 15.35 -11.69
N LEU A 200 33.19 16.29 -10.77
CA LEU A 200 34.15 17.38 -10.93
C LEU A 200 35.58 16.82 -10.86
N ASN A 201 36.35 16.97 -11.95
CA ASN A 201 37.77 16.61 -11.94
C ASN A 201 38.58 17.72 -11.25
N VAL A 202 39.11 17.43 -10.07
CA VAL A 202 39.85 18.40 -9.26
C VAL A 202 41.10 18.91 -9.96
N ASP A 203 41.83 18.05 -10.67
CA ASP A 203 43.05 18.46 -11.40
C ASP A 203 42.72 19.44 -12.54
N GLU A 204 41.61 19.18 -13.24
CA GLU A 204 41.12 20.07 -14.30
C GLU A 204 40.66 21.42 -13.73
N LEU A 205 39.94 21.40 -12.61
CA LEU A 205 39.51 22.62 -11.92
C LEU A 205 40.71 23.46 -11.46
N VAL A 206 41.72 22.85 -10.82
CA VAL A 206 42.94 23.55 -10.40
C VAL A 206 43.68 24.14 -11.59
N GLN A 207 43.74 23.42 -12.72
CA GLN A 207 44.34 23.93 -13.94
C GLN A 207 43.57 25.14 -14.50
N ARG A 208 42.23 25.11 -14.50
CA ARG A 208 41.38 26.23 -14.95
C ARG A 208 41.47 27.44 -14.00
N LEU A 209 41.54 27.21 -12.69
CA LEU A 209 41.78 28.26 -11.69
C LEU A 209 43.12 28.98 -11.98
N ALA A 210 44.19 28.22 -12.23
CA ALA A 210 45.49 28.79 -12.59
C ALA A 210 45.43 29.61 -13.89
N GLN A 211 44.72 29.13 -14.92
CA GLN A 211 44.50 29.88 -16.18
C GLN A 211 43.71 31.18 -15.95
N ALA A 212 42.81 31.21 -14.97
CA ALA A 212 42.04 32.38 -14.61
C ALA A 212 42.79 33.38 -13.71
N GLY A 213 44.07 33.10 -13.40
CA GLY A 213 44.96 33.94 -12.58
C GLY A 213 45.00 33.58 -11.10
N LEU A 214 44.37 32.47 -10.69
CA LEU A 214 44.29 31.99 -9.31
C LEU A 214 45.30 30.84 -9.12
N THR A 215 46.55 31.19 -8.86
CA THR A 215 47.67 30.22 -8.87
C THR A 215 48.02 29.66 -7.49
N ASP A 216 47.37 30.12 -6.43
CA ASP A 216 47.65 29.77 -5.03
C ASP A 216 46.69 28.71 -4.46
N ALA A 217 46.00 27.98 -5.33
CA ALA A 217 45.10 26.90 -4.96
C ALA A 217 45.87 25.77 -4.24
N ARG A 218 45.45 25.46 -3.01
CA ARG A 218 45.93 24.30 -2.23
C ARG A 218 44.81 23.30 -2.11
N VAL A 219 45.10 22.04 -2.41
CA VAL A 219 44.14 20.94 -2.35
C VAL A 219 44.45 20.10 -1.13
N ASP A 220 43.48 19.99 -0.23
CA ASP A 220 43.52 19.17 0.97
C ASP A 220 42.47 18.07 0.88
N ASP A 221 42.90 16.82 1.11
CA ASP A 221 42.02 15.66 1.11
C ASP A 221 41.52 15.40 2.54
N SER A 222 40.20 15.44 2.74
CA SER A 222 39.57 15.24 4.04
C SER A 222 38.64 14.03 4.02
N LYS A 223 38.30 13.50 5.20
CA LYS A 223 37.38 12.35 5.30
C LYS A 223 35.97 12.63 4.76
N GLU A 224 35.59 13.90 4.60
CA GLU A 224 34.26 14.33 4.15
C GLU A 224 34.24 14.80 2.68
N GLY A 225 35.41 14.91 2.04
CA GLY A 225 35.54 15.43 0.68
C GLY A 225 36.85 16.17 0.46
N ILE A 226 37.00 16.77 -0.72
CA ILE A 226 38.17 17.52 -1.13
C ILE A 226 37.94 19.01 -0.84
N VAL A 227 38.91 19.66 -0.20
CA VAL A 227 38.85 21.09 0.11
C VAL A 227 39.94 21.81 -0.67
N ILE A 228 39.55 22.80 -1.48
CA ILE A 228 40.47 23.68 -2.19
C ILE A 228 40.47 25.04 -1.51
N THR A 229 41.63 25.48 -1.05
CA THR A 229 41.81 26.78 -0.39
C THR A 229 42.63 27.72 -1.28
N LEU A 230 42.12 28.92 -1.53
CA LEU A 230 42.86 30.03 -2.16
C LEU A 230 43.26 31.00 -1.06
N ALA A 231 44.55 31.00 -0.70
CA ALA A 231 45.07 31.70 0.48
C ALA A 231 45.11 33.23 0.33
N ASN A 232 45.23 33.74 -0.90
CA ASN A 232 45.30 35.18 -1.16
C ASN A 232 43.93 35.85 -1.16
N ASP A 233 42.87 35.09 -1.42
CA ASP A 233 41.53 35.61 -1.66
C ASP A 233 40.49 35.17 -0.60
N ASP A 234 40.92 34.48 0.47
CA ASP A 234 40.06 33.92 1.53
C ASP A 234 38.87 33.13 0.95
N VAL A 235 39.17 32.23 0.00
CA VAL A 235 38.16 31.36 -0.62
C VAL A 235 38.39 29.91 -0.24
N VAL A 236 37.29 29.24 0.09
CA VAL A 236 37.27 27.79 0.33
C VAL A 236 36.22 27.15 -0.58
N ILE A 237 36.64 26.17 -1.37
CA ILE A 237 35.78 25.35 -2.22
C ILE A 237 35.77 23.95 -1.61
N GLN A 238 34.62 23.51 -1.11
CA GLN A 238 34.43 22.17 -0.56
C GLN A 238 33.70 21.30 -1.57
N ILE A 239 34.28 20.17 -1.94
CA ILE A 239 33.76 19.23 -2.93
C ILE A 239 33.49 17.91 -2.22
N ASN A 240 32.20 17.61 -2.05
CA ASN A 240 31.72 16.37 -1.44
C ASN A 240 31.05 15.50 -2.51
N GLU A 241 30.73 14.24 -2.16
CA GLU A 241 30.09 13.29 -3.09
C GLU A 241 28.78 13.80 -3.70
N PHE A 242 28.03 14.65 -2.97
CA PHE A 242 26.71 15.12 -3.38
C PHE A 242 26.60 16.63 -3.56
N ALA A 243 27.63 17.42 -3.24
CA ALA A 243 27.54 18.88 -3.24
C ALA A 243 28.90 19.54 -3.41
N THR A 244 28.90 20.73 -4.02
CA THR A 244 30.05 21.63 -4.06
C THR A 244 29.67 22.97 -3.44
N HIS A 245 30.43 23.39 -2.42
CA HIS A 245 30.19 24.64 -1.70
C HIS A 245 31.35 25.62 -1.95
N ILE A 246 31.02 26.80 -2.47
CA ILE A 246 31.98 27.91 -2.63
C ILE A 246 31.73 28.93 -1.53
N VAL A 247 32.70 29.12 -0.64
CA VAL A 247 32.69 30.13 0.41
C VAL A 247 33.69 31.22 0.03
N SER A 248 33.20 32.44 -0.18
CA SER A 248 34.03 33.61 -0.51
C SER A 248 33.38 34.88 0.05
N ALA A 249 34.20 35.79 0.57
CA ALA A 249 33.75 37.11 1.01
C ALA A 249 33.48 38.07 -0.17
N ASN A 250 34.03 37.80 -1.36
CA ASN A 250 33.94 38.66 -2.53
C ASN A 250 32.93 38.11 -3.55
N SER A 251 31.82 38.84 -3.77
CA SER A 251 30.76 38.41 -4.68
C SER A 251 31.21 38.27 -6.14
N ALA A 252 32.09 39.15 -6.63
CA ALA A 252 32.55 39.10 -8.02
C ALA A 252 33.49 37.92 -8.26
N LEU A 253 34.35 37.63 -7.28
CA LEU A 253 35.21 36.45 -7.32
C LEU A 253 34.38 35.16 -7.23
N ARG A 254 33.35 35.13 -6.37
CA ARG A 254 32.42 33.99 -6.24
C ARG A 254 31.72 33.67 -7.56
N GLU A 255 31.26 34.67 -8.30
CA GLU A 255 30.64 34.46 -9.62
C GLU A 255 31.65 33.93 -10.65
N LYS A 256 32.85 34.49 -10.69
CA LYS A 256 33.93 33.99 -11.54
C LYS A 256 34.29 32.53 -11.24
N LEU A 257 34.35 32.17 -9.95
CA LEU A 257 34.60 30.79 -9.50
C LEU A 257 33.46 29.85 -9.88
N ARG A 258 32.20 30.28 -9.72
CA ARG A 258 31.02 29.52 -10.18
C ARG A 258 31.15 29.22 -11.66
N ASP A 259 31.46 30.21 -12.50
CA ASP A 259 31.51 30.03 -13.95
C ASP A 259 32.63 29.07 -14.36
N ILE A 260 33.82 29.20 -13.75
CA ILE A 260 34.94 28.24 -13.96
C ILE A 260 34.54 26.82 -13.57
N LEU A 261 33.80 26.67 -12.47
CA LEU A 261 33.38 25.37 -11.94
C LEU A 261 32.30 24.73 -12.83
N LEU A 262 31.37 25.54 -13.35
CA LEU A 262 30.36 25.11 -14.32
C LEU A 262 30.99 24.69 -15.66
N ASP A 263 32.04 25.37 -16.11
CA ASP A 263 32.79 25.00 -17.33
C ASP A 263 33.51 23.64 -17.22
N CYS A 264 33.77 23.18 -15.99
CA CYS A 264 34.35 21.86 -15.72
C CYS A 264 33.29 20.75 -15.63
N LEU A 265 32.01 21.08 -15.73
CA LEU A 265 30.89 20.15 -15.62
C LEU A 265 30.13 20.06 -16.94
N GLY A 266 29.51 18.90 -17.19
CA GLY A 266 28.54 18.78 -18.27
C GLY A 266 27.29 19.58 -17.90
N SER A 267 26.56 20.09 -18.90
CA SER A 267 25.35 20.88 -18.70
C SER A 267 24.22 20.38 -19.61
N PHE A 268 22.96 20.39 -19.14
CA PHE A 268 21.77 20.08 -19.93
C PHE A 268 20.60 21.00 -19.57
#